data_AF-A0A2V5Q4M0-F1
#
_entry.id   AF-A0A2V5Q4M0-F1
#
_cell.length_a   1.000
_cell.length_b   1.000
_cell.length_c   1.000
_cell.angle_alpha   90.00
_cell.angle_beta   90.00
_cell.angle_gamma   90.00
#
_symmetry.space_group_name_H-M   'P 1'
#
loop_
_entity.id
_entity.type
_entity.pdbx_description
1 polymer ?
#
loop_
_entity_poly.entity_id
_entity_poly.type
_entity_poly.pdbx_seq_one_letter_code
_entity_poly.pdbx_strand_id
1 'polypeptide(L)' 'MPANARYGRHALTHLEALESESIHILREVAAECRNPALLFSGGKDSLVLL' A
#
# COMPACT_ATOMS: atom_id res chain seq x y z
N MET A 1 -3.50 -22.59 11.19
CA MET A 1 -2.05 -22.52 11.53
C MET A 1 -1.27 -23.35 10.51
N PRO A 2 -0.08 -22.95 10.04
CA PRO A 2 0.19 -21.75 9.23
C PRO A 2 1.06 -22.10 7.99
N ALA A 3 0.88 -21.40 6.88
CA ALA A 3 1.86 -21.34 5.79
C ALA A 3 1.69 -19.97 5.11
N ASN A 4 2.55 -18.99 5.27
CA ASN A 4 3.99 -19.06 5.44
C ASN A 4 4.44 -17.79 6.17
N ALA A 5 5.36 -17.97 7.11
CA ALA A 5 6.35 -16.95 7.37
C ALA A 5 7.41 -17.11 6.27
N ARG A 6 7.24 -16.47 5.11
CA ARG A 6 8.35 -16.23 4.18
C ARG A 6 9.21 -15.10 4.74
N TYR A 7 9.83 -15.34 5.89
CA TYR A 7 11.04 -14.63 6.30
C TYR A 7 12.26 -15.33 5.70
N GLY A 8 12.23 -15.52 4.39
CA GLY A 8 13.43 -15.74 3.59
C GLY A 8 13.80 -14.40 2.97
N ARG A 9 15.08 -14.11 2.78
CA ARG A 9 15.57 -12.92 2.06
C ARG A 9 15.23 -13.02 0.57
N HIS A 10 13.95 -13.20 0.22
CA HIS A 10 13.47 -13.02 -1.13
C HIS A 10 13.44 -11.52 -1.38
N ALA A 11 14.15 -11.08 -2.42
CA ALA A 11 13.98 -9.73 -2.92
C ALA A 11 12.50 -9.49 -3.19
N LEU A 12 11.98 -8.32 -2.77
CA LEU A 12 10.62 -7.92 -3.06
C LEU A 12 10.39 -8.03 -4.57
N THR A 13 9.26 -8.61 -4.95
CA THR A 13 8.78 -8.48 -6.32
C THR A 13 8.49 -7.01 -6.63
N HIS A 14 8.44 -6.66 -7.92
CA HIS A 14 8.20 -5.28 -8.32
C HIS A 14 6.89 -4.71 -7.73
N LEU A 15 5.81 -5.51 -7.70
CA LEU A 15 4.53 -5.07 -7.15
C LEU A 15 4.56 -4.95 -5.63
N GLU A 16 5.22 -5.87 -4.92
CA GLU A 16 5.38 -5.76 -3.45
C GLU A 16 6.19 -4.52 -3.06
N ALA A 17 7.20 -4.16 -3.86
CA ALA A 17 7.96 -2.92 -3.65
C ALA A 17 7.07 -1.68 -3.84
N LEU A 18 6.29 -1.63 -4.93
CA LEU A 18 5.35 -0.53 -5.20
C LEU A 18 4.25 -0.43 -4.14
N GLU A 19 3.71 -1.57 -3.69
CA GLU A 19 2.71 -1.62 -2.62
C GLU A 19 3.28 -1.08 -1.31
N SER A 20 4.50 -1.51 -0.93
CA SER A 20 5.17 -1.03 0.27
C SER A 20 5.42 0.48 0.24
N GLU A 21 5.87 1.01 -0.89
CA GLU A 21 6.11 2.45 -1.06
C GLU A 21 4.79 3.25 -1.04
N SER A 22 3.76 2.75 -1.72
CA SER A 22 2.44 3.40 -1.75
C SER A 22 1.80 3.45 -0.36
N ILE A 23 1.85 2.36 0.40
CA ILE A 23 1.36 2.32 1.79
C ILE A 23 2.16 3.27 2.68
N HIS A 24 3.47 3.37 2.47
CA HIS A 24 4.32 4.29 3.24
C HIS A 24 3.85 5.75 3.05
N ILE A 25 3.69 6.18 1.81
CA ILE A 25 3.24 7.54 1.47
C ILE A 25 1.83 7.81 2.03
N LEU A 26 0.89 6.86 1.87
CA LEU A 26 -0.47 7.02 2.39
C LEU A 26 -0.50 7.14 3.92
N ARG A 27 0.40 6.44 4.63
CA ARG A 27 0.55 6.54 6.09
C ARG A 27 1.10 7.88 6.53
N GLU A 28 2.05 8.44 5.79
CA GLU A 28 2.57 9.79 6.05
C GLU A 28 1.46 10.83 5.91
N VAL A 29 0.70 10.79 4.81
CA VAL A 29 -0.45 11.67 4.60
C VAL A 29 -1.49 11.52 5.70
N ALA A 30 -1.80 10.28 6.12
CA ALA A 30 -2.74 10.02 7.20
C ALA A 30 -2.24 10.52 8.57
N ALA A 31 -0.93 10.56 8.79
CA ALA A 31 -0.32 11.07 10.02
C ALA A 31 -0.27 12.60 10.06
N GLU A 32 -0.04 13.25 8.91
CA GLU A 32 0.15 14.70 8.82
C GLU A 32 -1.16 15.47 8.59
N CYS A 33 -2.13 14.89 7.89
CA CYS A 33 -3.39 15.56 7.57
C CYS A 33 -4.44 15.39 8.67
N ARG A 34 -5.07 16.49 9.08
CA ARG A 34 -6.15 16.46 10.10
C ARG A 34 -7.41 15.73 9.62
N ASN A 35 -7.74 15.82 8.34
CA ASN A 35 -8.92 15.20 7.74
C ASN A 35 -8.60 14.73 6.32
N PRO A 36 -7.84 13.64 6.15
CA PRO A 36 -7.46 13.13 4.84
C PRO A 36 -8.70 12.61 4.09
N ALA A 37 -8.71 12.79 2.77
CA ALA A 37 -9.75 12.26 1.90
C ALA A 37 -9.11 11.59 0.68
N LEU A 38 -9.68 10.47 0.25
CA LEU A 38 -9.30 9.80 -0.98
C LEU A 38 -10.29 10.20 -2.08
N LEU A 39 -9.80 10.84 -3.15
CA LEU A 39 -10.62 11.16 -4.31
C LEU A 39 -10.85 9.90 -5.14
N PHE A 40 -12.05 9.33 -5.02
CA PHE A 40 -12.42 8.11 -5.71
C PHE A 40 -13.28 8.40 -6.94
N SER A 41 -12.76 8.08 -8.13
CA SER A 41 -13.48 8.26 -9.40
C SER A 41 -14.20 7.00 -9.89
N GLY A 42 -13.97 5.85 -9.25
CA GLY A 42 -14.44 4.55 -9.74
C GLY A 42 -13.61 3.96 -10.88
N GLY A 43 -12.51 4.62 -11.28
CA GLY A 43 -11.58 4.11 -12.29
C GLY A 43 -10.61 3.06 -11.74
N LYS A 44 -9.91 2.36 -12.64
CA LYS A 44 -8.97 1.28 -12.30
C LYS A 44 -7.91 1.70 -11.28
N ASP A 45 -7.37 2.91 -11.42
CA ASP A 45 -6.27 3.37 -10.59
C ASP A 45 -6.77 3.68 -9.17
N SER A 46 -7.94 4.30 -9.06
CA SER A 46 -8.57 4.55 -7.77
C SER A 46 -9.09 3.29 -7.07
N LEU A 47 -9.33 2.20 -7.82
CA LEU A 47 -9.64 0.88 -7.24
C LEU A 47 -8.40 0.18 -6.67
N VAL A 48 -7.21 0.41 -7.26
CA VAL A 48 -5.96 -0.16 -6.73
C VAL A 48 -5.57 0.48 -5.39
N LEU A 49 -6.04 1.70 -5.11
CA LEU A 49 -5.81 2.38 -3.83
C LEU A 49 -6.77 1.95 -2.69
N LEU A 50 -7.86 1.23 -2.98
CA LEU A 50 -8.89 0.81 -2.01
C LEU A 50 -8.70 -0.64 -1.56
#